data_AF-A0AA88L3Y0-F1
#
_entry.id   AF-A0AA88L3Y0-F1
#
_cell.length_a   1.000
_cell.length_b   1.000
_cell.length_c   1.000
_cell.angle_alpha   90.00
_cell.angle_beta   90.00
_cell.angle_gamma   90.00
#
_symmetry.space_group_name_H-M   'P 1'
#
loop_
_entity.id
_entity.type
_entity.pdbx_description
1 polymer ?
#
loop_
_entity_poly.entity_id
_entity_poly.type
_entity_poly.pdbx_seq_one_letter_code
_entity_poly.pdbx_strand_id
1 'polypeptide(L)'
;MRNPCLIQRSSALPCWFHVPQGTEVSLQSLDIQNDSPLPADPRLWSRAHVSLWLVEMAKKHNLPDVKVERFPMNGKALCLMTVDMFISRVPVGGKLLFKDFQCRLATAIYSL
;
A
#
# COMPACT_ATOMS: atom_id res chain seq x y z
N MET A 1 -37.14 52.47 -30.32
CA MET A 1 -36.93 51.36 -31.28
C MET A 1 -36.12 50.27 -30.59
N ARG A 2 -36.77 49.23 -30.08
CA ARG A 2 -36.15 48.01 -29.55
C ARG A 2 -36.88 46.84 -30.20
N ASN A 3 -36.10 46.03 -30.91
CA ASN A 3 -36.54 44.93 -31.75
C ASN A 3 -36.69 43.66 -30.88
N PRO A 4 -37.78 42.89 -31.01
CA PRO A 4 -37.94 41.57 -30.42
C PRO A 4 -37.38 40.50 -31.39
N CYS A 5 -36.88 39.38 -30.88
CA CYS A 5 -37.17 38.05 -31.42
C CYS A 5 -36.51 36.93 -30.61
N LEU A 6 -37.32 35.92 -30.39
CA LEU A 6 -37.09 34.65 -29.71
C LEU A 6 -35.92 33.87 -30.33
N ILE A 7 -35.09 33.26 -29.47
CA ILE A 7 -34.29 32.08 -29.85
C ILE A 7 -34.71 30.92 -28.97
N GLN A 8 -35.57 30.10 -29.56
CA GLN A 8 -35.81 28.71 -29.21
C GLN A 8 -34.61 27.91 -29.72
N ARG A 9 -33.94 27.14 -28.86
CA ARG A 9 -32.96 26.15 -29.32
C ARG A 9 -33.05 24.86 -28.51
N SER A 10 -33.74 23.92 -29.15
CA SER A 10 -33.75 22.50 -28.83
C SER A 10 -32.40 21.86 -29.16
N SER A 11 -32.03 20.88 -28.34
CA SER A 11 -31.31 19.63 -28.64
C SER A 11 -30.08 19.66 -29.58
N ALA A 12 -28.89 19.46 -29.00
CA ALA A 12 -27.94 18.39 -29.37
C ALA A 12 -26.64 18.64 -28.57
N LEU A 13 -26.40 17.84 -27.53
CA LEU A 13 -25.07 17.81 -26.90
C LEU A 13 -24.09 17.08 -27.84
N PRO A 14 -22.82 17.51 -27.93
CA PRO A 14 -21.83 16.96 -28.88
C PRO A 14 -21.50 15.48 -28.64
N CYS A 15 -21.30 14.72 -29.72
CA CYS A 15 -20.98 13.27 -29.72
C CYS A 15 -19.65 12.86 -29.07
N TRP A 16 -18.96 13.77 -28.39
CA TRP A 16 -17.68 13.53 -27.70
C TRP A 16 -17.86 13.33 -26.20
N PHE A 17 -19.08 13.45 -25.67
CA PHE A 17 -19.42 12.90 -24.35
C PHE A 17 -19.65 11.40 -24.47
N HIS A 18 -18.57 10.66 -24.70
CA HIS A 18 -18.57 9.21 -24.53
C HIS A 18 -18.29 8.94 -23.05
N VAL A 19 -19.35 8.62 -22.30
CA VAL A 19 -19.23 7.98 -20.98
C VAL A 19 -18.72 6.57 -21.27
N PRO A 20 -17.54 6.15 -20.77
CA PRO A 20 -17.13 4.75 -20.88
C PRO A 20 -18.09 3.93 -20.02
N GLN A 21 -19.05 3.26 -20.65
CA GLN A 21 -19.69 2.08 -20.07
C GLN A 21 -18.67 0.95 -20.15
N GLY A 22 -18.23 0.44 -19.00
CA GLY A 22 -17.36 -0.72 -18.93
C GLY A 22 -16.28 -0.58 -17.88
N THR A 23 -16.65 -0.86 -16.64
CA THR A 23 -16.05 -1.90 -15.79
C THR A 23 -16.94 -1.96 -14.56
N GLU A 24 -17.95 -2.83 -14.60
CA GLU A 24 -18.51 -3.36 -13.37
C GLU A 24 -17.33 -4.04 -12.66
N VAL A 25 -16.77 -3.37 -11.65
CA VAL A 25 -15.76 -3.98 -10.80
C VAL A 25 -16.49 -5.08 -10.06
N SER A 26 -16.33 -6.31 -10.56
CA SER A 26 -16.79 -7.51 -9.91
C SER A 26 -16.09 -7.56 -8.56
N LEU A 27 -16.80 -7.21 -7.50
CA LEU A 27 -16.42 -7.46 -6.11
C LEU A 27 -16.54 -8.96 -5.84
N GLN A 28 -15.83 -9.77 -6.62
CA GLN A 28 -15.64 -11.18 -6.33
C GLN A 28 -14.60 -11.28 -5.21
N SER A 29 -15.14 -11.24 -4.00
CA SER A 29 -14.82 -12.15 -2.89
C SER A 29 -13.39 -12.69 -2.90
N LEU A 30 -12.51 -12.11 -2.08
CA LEU A 30 -11.35 -12.83 -1.55
C LEU A 30 -11.16 -12.47 -0.07
N ASP A 31 -11.71 -13.36 0.76
CA ASP A 31 -11.30 -13.74 2.11
C ASP A 31 -11.16 -12.65 3.18
N ILE A 32 -12.30 -12.34 3.80
CA ILE A 32 -12.34 -12.01 5.24
C ILE A 32 -11.95 -13.27 6.01
N GLN A 33 -10.65 -13.59 6.10
CA GLN A 33 -10.11 -14.54 7.10
C GLN A 33 -8.57 -14.50 7.18
N ASN A 34 -8.04 -13.39 7.72
CA ASN A 34 -6.92 -13.32 8.67
C ASN A 34 -6.75 -11.82 8.99
N ASP A 35 -7.14 -11.36 10.18
CA ASP A 35 -7.18 -9.93 10.58
C ASP A 35 -5.80 -9.27 10.76
N SER A 36 -4.82 -9.65 9.92
CA SER A 36 -3.63 -8.85 9.69
C SER A 36 -3.58 -8.47 8.21
N PRO A 37 -3.54 -7.18 7.87
CA PRO A 37 -3.43 -6.72 6.47
C PRO A 37 -2.09 -7.07 5.81
N LEU A 38 -1.21 -7.81 6.51
CA LEU A 38 0.08 -8.28 6.02
C LEU A 38 0.02 -9.80 5.78
N PRO A 39 0.43 -10.29 4.60
CA PRO A 39 0.61 -11.72 4.37
C PRO A 39 1.53 -12.35 5.41
N ALA A 40 1.21 -13.59 5.83
CA ALA A 40 1.98 -14.31 6.85
C ALA A 40 3.45 -14.52 6.44
N ASP A 41 3.69 -14.84 5.16
CA ASP A 41 5.04 -14.94 4.60
C ASP A 41 5.56 -13.57 4.14
N PRO A 42 6.61 -13.02 4.76
CA PRO A 42 7.17 -11.74 4.37
C PRO A 42 7.72 -11.71 2.95
N ARG A 43 8.05 -12.84 2.34
CA ARG A 43 8.51 -12.92 0.93
C ARG A 43 7.41 -12.54 -0.05
N LEU A 44 6.14 -12.57 0.38
CA LEU A 44 4.98 -12.13 -0.41
C LEU A 44 4.63 -10.65 -0.21
N TRP A 45 5.38 -9.92 0.63
CA TRP A 45 5.10 -8.51 0.87
C TRP A 45 5.38 -7.67 -0.36
N SER A 46 4.37 -6.92 -0.80
CA SER A 46 4.52 -5.82 -1.74
C SER A 46 5.24 -4.64 -1.07
N ARG A 47 5.57 -3.60 -1.84
CA ARG A 47 6.08 -2.35 -1.25
C ARG A 47 5.08 -1.72 -0.28
N ALA A 48 3.78 -1.79 -0.58
CA ALA A 48 2.73 -1.28 0.31
C ALA A 48 2.66 -2.08 1.63
N HIS A 49 2.85 -3.39 1.59
CA HIS A 49 2.92 -4.21 2.80
C HIS A 49 4.14 -3.84 3.66
N VAL A 50 5.31 -3.60 3.06
CA VAL A 50 6.49 -3.10 3.79
C VAL A 50 6.20 -1.75 4.47
N SER A 51 5.58 -0.82 3.76
CA SER A 51 5.17 0.48 4.31
C SER A 51 4.25 0.32 5.51
N LEU A 52 3.22 -0.51 5.37
CA LEU A 52 2.24 -0.76 6.43
C LEU A 52 2.90 -1.40 7.65
N TRP A 53 3.76 -2.40 7.45
CA TRP A 53 4.53 -3.02 8.52
C TRP A 53 5.38 -2.00 9.29
N LEU A 54 6.09 -1.12 8.59
CA LEU A 54 6.89 -0.07 9.24
C LEU A 54 6.05 0.88 10.09
N VAL A 55 4.88 1.29 9.59
CA VAL A 55 3.94 2.15 10.32
C VAL A 55 3.42 1.45 11.57
N GLU A 56 2.99 0.18 11.44
CA GLU A 56 2.49 -0.61 12.57
C GLU A 56 3.57 -0.83 13.63
N MET A 57 4.80 -1.14 13.23
CA MET A 57 5.92 -1.32 14.16
C MET A 57 6.33 -0.01 14.84
N ALA A 58 6.34 1.09 14.09
CA ALA A 58 6.62 2.41 14.65
C ALA A 58 5.60 2.81 15.71
N LYS A 59 4.31 2.61 15.42
CA LYS A 59 3.21 2.86 16.35
C LYS A 59 3.26 1.93 17.57
N LYS A 60 3.40 0.62 17.35
CA LYS A 60 3.39 -0.40 18.41
C LYS A 60 4.52 -0.22 19.42
N HIS A 61 5.70 0.21 18.96
CA HIS A 61 6.90 0.33 19.81
C HIS A 61 7.31 1.79 20.06
N ASN A 62 6.49 2.76 19.68
CA ASN A 62 6.78 4.20 19.79
C ASN A 62 8.17 4.56 19.21
N LEU A 63 8.51 4.00 18.04
CA LEU A 63 9.82 4.22 17.43
C LEU A 63 9.91 5.62 16.82
N PRO A 64 10.93 6.41 17.16
CA PRO A 64 11.15 7.72 16.54
C PRO A 64 11.77 7.57 15.14
N ASP A 65 11.40 8.49 14.23
CA ASP A 65 12.03 8.67 12.90
C ASP A 65 12.01 7.44 11.96
N VAL A 66 11.00 6.57 12.07
CA VAL A 66 10.77 5.53 11.07
C VAL A 66 10.11 6.14 9.83
N LYS A 67 10.90 6.34 8.78
CA LYS A 67 10.44 6.86 7.49
C LYS A 67 10.29 5.74 6.48
N VAL A 68 9.07 5.54 5.99
CA VAL A 68 8.72 4.51 5.01
C VAL A 68 9.54 4.65 3.72
N GLU A 69 9.85 5.89 3.34
CA GLU A 69 10.61 6.25 2.14
C GLU A 69 12.05 5.74 2.18
N ARG A 70 12.60 5.45 3.38
CA ARG A 70 13.93 4.84 3.53
C ARG A 70 13.95 3.34 3.15
N PHE A 71 12.77 2.73 2.98
CA PHE A 71 12.59 1.34 2.55
C PHE A 71 11.75 1.25 1.27
N PRO A 72 12.22 1.78 0.12
CA PRO A 72 11.46 1.80 -1.13
C PRO A 72 11.52 0.43 -1.83
N MET A 73 11.16 -0.65 -1.13
CA MET A 73 11.37 -2.02 -1.58
C MET A 73 10.28 -2.97 -1.10
N ASN A 74 10.25 -4.18 -1.65
CA ASN A 74 9.31 -5.23 -1.29
C ASN A 74 9.94 -6.22 -0.28
N GLY A 75 9.17 -7.23 0.14
CA GLY A 75 9.63 -8.21 1.12
C GLY A 75 10.81 -9.07 0.66
N LYS A 76 10.91 -9.38 -0.64
CA LYS A 76 12.05 -10.12 -1.20
C LYS A 76 13.35 -9.33 -1.08
N ALA A 77 13.29 -8.02 -1.34
CA ALA A 77 14.43 -7.13 -1.16
C ALA A 77 14.79 -6.97 0.34
N LEU A 78 13.80 -6.88 1.23
CA LEU A 78 14.06 -6.88 2.69
C LEU A 78 14.80 -8.14 3.17
N CYS A 79 14.55 -9.31 2.56
CA CYS A 79 15.26 -10.55 2.89
C CYS A 79 16.78 -10.45 2.67
N LEU A 80 17.23 -9.57 1.77
CA LEU A 80 18.64 -9.36 1.45
C LEU A 80 19.31 -8.30 2.34
N MET A 81 18.55 -7.60 3.18
CA MET A 81 19.10 -6.57 4.05
C MET A 81 19.76 -7.17 5.28
N THR A 82 20.94 -6.66 5.63
CA THR A 82 21.61 -6.96 6.89
C THR A 82 21.05 -6.10 8.02
N VAL A 83 21.32 -6.48 9.27
CA VAL A 83 20.96 -5.67 10.44
C VAL A 83 21.56 -4.26 10.38
N ASP A 84 22.80 -4.12 9.91
CA ASP A 84 23.46 -2.82 9.78
C ASP A 84 22.76 -1.91 8.78
N MET A 85 22.21 -2.48 7.69
CA MET A 85 21.42 -1.73 6.71
C MET A 85 20.07 -1.23 7.28
N PHE A 86 19.50 -1.93 8.27
CA PHE A 86 18.34 -1.45 9.02
C PHE A 86 18.74 -0.33 9.99
N ILE A 87 19.83 -0.52 10.75
CA ILE A 87 20.34 0.48 11.71
C ILE A 87 20.72 1.78 10.98
N SER A 88 21.35 1.69 9.81
CA SER A 88 21.74 2.87 9.04
C SER A 88 20.53 3.70 8.59
N ARG A 89 19.37 3.08 8.39
CA ARG A 89 18.11 3.74 8.01
C ARG A 89 17.29 4.19 9.21
N VAL A 90 17.36 3.44 10.31
CA VAL A 90 16.61 3.68 11.55
C VAL A 90 17.58 3.49 12.72
N PRO A 91 18.36 4.51 13.09
CA PRO A 91 19.37 4.39 14.15
C PRO A 91 18.78 3.96 15.49
N VAL A 92 17.57 4.45 15.80
CA VAL A 92 16.82 4.08 17.00
C VAL A 92 15.66 3.16 16.60
N GLY A 93 15.85 1.85 16.72
CA GLY A 93 14.83 0.84 16.43
C GLY A 93 15.12 -0.08 15.24
N GLY A 94 16.18 0.18 14.45
CA GLY A 94 16.54 -0.66 13.30
C GLY A 94 16.78 -2.13 13.66
N LYS A 95 17.43 -2.41 14.80
CA LYS A 95 17.61 -3.79 15.31
C LYS A 95 16.29 -4.48 15.61
N LEU A 96 15.32 -3.73 16.15
CA LEU A 96 13.98 -4.25 16.48
C LEU A 96 13.21 -4.60 15.21
N LEU A 97 13.22 -3.70 14.22
CA LEU A 97 12.61 -3.95 12.91
C LEU A 97 13.22 -5.17 12.22
N PHE A 98 14.55 -5.27 12.20
CA PHE A 98 15.24 -6.44 11.64
C PHE A 98 14.82 -7.72 12.35
N LYS A 99 14.78 -7.71 13.69
CA LYS A 99 14.40 -8.90 14.49
C LYS A 99 12.96 -9.33 14.23
N ASP A 100 12.01 -8.40 14.20
CA ASP A 100 10.60 -8.71 13.91
C ASP A 100 10.44 -9.33 12.52
N PHE A 101 11.08 -8.73 11.51
CA PHE A 101 11.06 -9.27 10.14
C PHE A 101 11.66 -10.68 10.06
N GLN A 102 12.82 -10.90 10.68
CA GLN A 102 13.46 -12.23 10.70
C GLN A 102 12.63 -13.28 11.43
N CYS A 103 11.95 -12.90 12.53
CA CYS A 103 11.03 -13.80 13.21
C CYS A 103 9.87 -14.21 12.30
N ARG A 104 9.22 -13.27 11.61
CA ARG A 104 8.15 -13.58 10.65
C ARG A 104 8.62 -14.47 9.51
N LEU A 105 9.81 -14.19 8.97
CA LEU A 105 10.39 -14.98 7.88
C LEU A 105 10.69 -16.41 8.34
N ALA A 106 11.27 -16.57 9.54
CA ALA A 106 11.51 -17.89 10.12
C ALA A 106 10.21 -18.66 10.35
N THR A 107 9.18 -18.03 10.94
CA THR A 107 7.86 -18.63 11.13
C THR A 107 7.28 -19.11 9.80
N ALA A 108 7.38 -18.32 8.73
CA ALA A 108 6.88 -18.70 7.42
C ALA A 108 7.66 -19.87 6.77
N ILE A 109 8.98 -19.95 7.00
CA ILE A 109 9.82 -21.03 6.44
C ILE A 109 9.60 -22.35 7.18
N TYR A 110 9.47 -22.30 8.50
CA TYR A 110 9.38 -23.49 9.35
C TYR A 110 7.94 -23.91 9.67
N SER A 111 6.94 -23.15 9.21
CA SER A 111 5.51 -23.35 9.50
C SER A 111 5.23 -23.56 11.00
N LEU A 112 5.92 -22.77 11.84
CA LEU A 112 5.76 -22.79 13.30
C LEU A 112 4.48 -22.10 13.74
#